data_AF-J9C7C2-F1
#
_entry.id   AF-J9C7C2-F1
#
_cell.length_a   1.000
_cell.length_b   1.000
_cell.length_c   1.000
_cell.angle_alpha   90.00
_cell.angle_beta   90.00
_cell.angle_gamma   90.00
#
_symmetry.space_group_name_H-M   'P 1'
#
loop_
_entity.id
_entity.type
_entity.pdbx_description
1 polymer ?
#
loop_
_entity_poly.entity_id
_entity_poly.type
_entity_poly.pdbx_seq_one_letter_code
_entity_poly.pdbx_strand_id
1 'polypeptide(L)'
;YNPINILSMLAWGLGYFGMPHILIRFMAVEDAAKLRLSRRIATVWVVVSLSVAVLIGLIGNAMTAAGAVPALVGPASETLIVKIVALLAGKGWIAAIVAGVILSGILAATMSTADSQLLAASSSVSQNLLQESLGIKLSEKKSFWLARLTVVGIAVVGVILAFDPNSSVFEIVSFAWAGFGATFGPVVLCALFWKRSNLWGALSGMGVGAVANFYLEVCGTTLRWNLGHL
;
A
#
# COMPACT_ATOMS: atom_id res chain seq x y z
N TYR A 1 5.12 13.01 -21.85
CA TYR A 1 4.87 12.97 -20.39
C TYR A 1 5.57 14.14 -19.74
N ASN A 2 4.91 14.82 -18.79
CA ASN A 2 5.48 15.97 -18.08
C ASN A 2 6.65 15.47 -17.18
N PRO A 3 7.85 16.10 -17.17
CA PRO A 3 8.99 15.65 -16.36
C PRO A 3 8.68 15.50 -14.86
N ILE A 4 7.76 16.31 -14.35
CA ILE A 4 7.23 16.19 -12.99
C ILE A 4 6.56 14.84 -12.73
N ASN A 5 5.82 14.29 -13.68
CA ASN A 5 5.15 12.99 -13.49
C ASN A 5 6.17 11.86 -13.41
N ILE A 6 7.25 11.93 -14.19
CA ILE A 6 8.33 10.95 -14.15
C ILE A 6 9.04 11.02 -12.80
N LEU A 7 9.35 12.23 -12.31
CA LEU A 7 9.97 12.43 -11.01
C LEU A 7 9.06 11.93 -9.87
N SER A 8 7.76 12.20 -9.93
CA SER A 8 6.78 11.71 -8.97
C SER A 8 6.72 10.18 -8.96
N MET A 9 6.75 9.53 -10.12
CA MET A 9 6.77 8.06 -10.21
C MET A 9 8.10 7.44 -9.77
N LEU A 10 9.21 8.19 -9.80
CA LEU A 10 10.48 7.75 -9.21
C LEU A 10 10.51 7.93 -7.69
N ALA A 11 9.88 9.00 -7.18
CA ALA A 11 9.73 9.26 -5.76
C ALA A 11 8.95 8.15 -5.03
N TRP A 12 8.07 7.45 -5.74
CA TRP A 12 7.44 6.21 -5.27
C TRP A 12 8.50 5.24 -4.69
N GLY A 13 9.60 4.98 -5.40
CA GLY A 13 10.66 4.07 -4.92
C GLY A 13 11.29 4.45 -3.57
N LEU A 14 11.33 5.74 -3.23
CA LEU A 14 11.89 6.24 -1.96
C LEU A 14 10.98 5.94 -0.76
N GLY A 15 9.68 5.76 -0.98
CA GLY A 15 8.73 5.43 0.08
C GLY A 15 9.01 4.07 0.75
N TYR A 16 9.68 3.14 0.06
CA TYR A 16 10.05 1.84 0.63
C TYR A 16 10.98 1.94 1.85
N PHE A 17 11.84 2.96 1.89
CA PHE A 17 12.74 3.18 3.04
C PHE A 17 12.00 3.62 4.30
N GLY A 18 10.80 4.21 4.15
CA GLY A 18 9.97 4.66 5.28
C GLY A 18 9.05 3.59 5.85
N MET A 19 9.08 2.36 5.33
CA MET A 19 8.16 1.31 5.76
C MET A 19 8.76 0.45 6.88
N PRO A 20 8.36 0.60 8.15
CA PRO A 20 8.95 -0.13 9.26
C PRO A 20 8.78 -1.65 9.13
N HIS A 21 7.66 -2.11 8.58
CA HIS A 21 7.37 -3.53 8.38
C HIS A 21 8.32 -4.24 7.38
N ILE A 22 8.92 -3.49 6.45
CA ILE A 22 9.93 -4.02 5.53
C ILE A 22 11.31 -3.98 6.20
N LEU A 23 11.63 -2.89 6.91
CA LEU A 23 12.90 -2.72 7.61
C LEU A 23 13.14 -3.81 8.66
N ILE A 24 12.13 -4.15 9.46
CA ILE A 24 12.25 -5.23 10.46
C ILE A 24 12.55 -6.59 9.81
N ARG A 25 12.06 -6.84 8.58
CA ARG A 25 12.37 -8.07 7.84
C ARG A 25 13.82 -8.10 7.35
N PHE A 26 14.38 -6.95 6.98
CA PHE A 26 15.81 -6.84 6.66
C PHE A 26 16.69 -7.00 7.90
N MET A 27 16.25 -6.48 9.06
CA MET A 27 16.96 -6.62 10.32
C MET A 27 16.93 -8.05 10.88
N ALA A 28 15.90 -8.83 10.57
CA ALA A 28 15.76 -10.23 10.99
C ALA A 28 16.56 -11.23 10.13
N VAL A 29 17.35 -10.78 9.15
CA VAL A 29 18.11 -11.69 8.29
C VAL A 29 19.34 -12.21 9.00
N GLU A 30 19.36 -13.53 9.24
CA GLU A 30 20.42 -14.24 9.97
C GLU A 30 21.78 -14.25 9.24
N ASP A 31 21.76 -14.27 7.90
CA ASP A 31 22.96 -14.40 7.07
C ASP A 31 23.00 -13.36 5.95
N ALA A 32 23.92 -12.41 6.08
CA ALA A 32 24.14 -11.35 5.10
C ALA A 32 24.55 -11.90 3.71
N ALA A 33 25.13 -13.10 3.62
CA ALA A 33 25.45 -13.71 2.33
C ALA A 33 24.17 -14.07 1.55
N LYS A 34 23.10 -14.48 2.24
CA LYS A 34 21.80 -14.83 1.64
C LYS A 34 21.00 -13.62 1.19
N LEU A 35 21.31 -12.40 1.69
CA LEU A 35 20.67 -11.16 1.25
C LEU A 35 20.84 -10.90 -0.24
N ARG A 36 22.00 -11.23 -0.82
CA ARG A 36 22.25 -11.01 -2.26
C ARG A 36 21.34 -11.86 -3.15
N LEU A 37 21.09 -13.10 -2.75
CA LEU A 37 20.18 -14.01 -3.44
C LEU A 37 18.72 -13.59 -3.25
N SER A 38 18.33 -13.31 -2.00
CA SER A 38 16.99 -12.81 -1.67
C SER A 38 16.63 -11.54 -2.46
N ARG A 39 17.54 -10.56 -2.51
CA ARG A 39 17.36 -9.34 -3.30
C ARG A 39 17.13 -9.64 -4.78
N ARG A 40 17.93 -10.51 -5.39
CA ARG A 40 17.79 -10.85 -6.81
C ARG A 40 16.43 -11.50 -7.10
N ILE A 41 16.03 -12.47 -6.28
CA ILE A 41 14.75 -13.15 -6.45
C ILE A 41 13.59 -12.15 -6.30
N ALA A 42 13.62 -11.32 -5.25
CA ALA A 42 12.61 -10.31 -5.01
C ALA A 42 12.52 -9.30 -6.17
N THR A 43 13.65 -8.77 -6.65
CA THR A 43 13.67 -7.82 -7.76
C THR A 43 13.18 -8.44 -9.06
N VAL A 44 13.60 -9.67 -9.40
CA VAL A 44 13.12 -10.37 -10.60
C VAL A 44 11.60 -10.56 -10.54
N TRP A 45 11.08 -11.02 -9.40
CA TRP A 45 9.65 -11.24 -9.25
C TRP A 45 8.84 -9.96 -9.35
N VAL A 46 9.33 -8.85 -8.78
CA VAL A 46 8.70 -7.52 -8.89
C VAL A 46 8.69 -7.03 -10.33
N VAL A 47 9.79 -7.16 -11.07
CA VAL A 47 9.84 -6.74 -12.48
C VAL A 47 8.86 -7.53 -13.32
N VAL A 48 8.79 -8.85 -13.11
CA VAL A 48 7.83 -9.71 -13.83
C VAL A 48 6.39 -9.33 -13.50
N SER A 49 6.04 -9.20 -12.22
CA SER A 49 4.66 -8.89 -11.81
C SER A 49 4.21 -7.50 -12.28
N LEU A 50 5.06 -6.48 -12.17
CA LEU A 50 4.77 -5.14 -12.68
C LEU A 50 4.64 -5.11 -14.21
N SER A 51 5.49 -5.87 -14.92
CA SER A 51 5.38 -5.97 -16.39
C SER A 51 4.04 -6.56 -16.80
N VAL A 52 3.58 -7.63 -16.12
CA VAL A 52 2.26 -8.22 -16.35
C VAL A 52 1.13 -7.23 -16.07
N ALA A 53 1.21 -6.48 -14.96
CA ALA A 53 0.20 -5.48 -14.62
C ALA A 53 0.10 -4.37 -15.69
N VAL A 54 1.25 -3.88 -16.20
CA VAL A 54 1.31 -2.88 -17.27
C VAL A 54 0.70 -3.42 -18.56
N LEU A 55 1.01 -4.67 -18.94
CA LEU A 55 0.44 -5.29 -20.13
C LEU A 55 -1.09 -5.41 -20.04
N ILE A 56 -1.62 -5.81 -18.89
CA ILE A 56 -3.07 -5.88 -18.66
C ILE A 56 -3.71 -4.48 -18.79
N GLY A 57 -3.07 -3.44 -18.25
CA GLY A 57 -3.51 -2.06 -18.39
C GLY A 57 -3.53 -1.59 -19.86
N LEU A 58 -2.48 -1.91 -20.63
CA LEU A 58 -2.41 -1.61 -22.06
C LEU A 58 -3.50 -2.32 -22.87
N ILE A 59 -3.73 -3.61 -22.59
CA ILE A 59 -4.80 -4.39 -23.23
C ILE A 59 -6.18 -3.80 -22.89
N GLY A 60 -6.42 -3.45 -21.63
CA GLY A 60 -7.69 -2.84 -21.22
C GLY A 60 -7.94 -1.47 -21.86
N ASN A 61 -6.89 -0.67 -22.05
CA ASN A 61 -6.99 0.58 -22.81
C ASN A 61 -7.32 0.32 -24.29
N ALA A 62 -6.69 -0.67 -24.92
CA ALA A 62 -7.00 -1.07 -26.29
C ALA A 62 -8.43 -1.62 -26.44
N MET A 63 -8.93 -2.39 -25.46
CA MET A 63 -10.31 -2.88 -25.44
C MET A 63 -11.33 -1.75 -25.27
N THR A 64 -10.98 -0.72 -24.50
CA THR A 64 -11.78 0.50 -24.37
C THR A 64 -11.83 1.25 -25.70
N ALA A 65 -10.70 1.43 -26.36
CA ALA A 65 -10.61 2.07 -27.67
C ALA A 65 -11.36 1.31 -28.78
N ALA A 66 -11.42 -0.02 -28.67
CA ALA A 66 -12.18 -0.88 -29.57
C ALA A 66 -13.69 -0.94 -29.25
N GLY A 67 -14.16 -0.23 -28.21
CA GLY A 67 -15.57 -0.22 -27.80
C GLY A 67 -16.06 -1.47 -27.07
N ALA A 68 -15.16 -2.38 -26.69
CA ALA A 68 -15.52 -3.61 -25.98
C ALA A 68 -15.79 -3.38 -24.48
N VAL A 69 -15.23 -2.31 -23.90
CA VAL A 69 -15.40 -1.91 -22.48
C VAL A 69 -15.73 -0.41 -22.45
N PRO A 70 -16.68 0.06 -21.62
CA PRO A 70 -16.92 1.50 -21.45
C PRO A 70 -15.66 2.20 -20.95
N ALA A 71 -15.44 3.44 -21.38
CA ALA A 71 -14.30 4.24 -20.93
C ALA A 71 -14.31 4.40 -19.40
N LEU A 72 -13.34 3.76 -18.75
CA LEU A 72 -13.15 3.81 -17.31
C LEU A 72 -12.23 4.99 -16.99
N VAL A 73 -12.78 6.06 -16.42
CA VAL A 73 -12.02 7.25 -16.00
C VAL A 73 -12.08 7.36 -14.48
N GLY A 74 -10.97 7.71 -13.84
CA GLY A 74 -10.90 7.90 -12.39
C GLY A 74 -10.92 6.58 -11.60
N PRO A 75 -11.55 6.55 -10.40
CA PRO A 75 -11.60 5.36 -9.53
C PRO A 75 -12.15 4.11 -10.23
N ALA A 76 -13.02 4.29 -11.23
CA ALA A 76 -13.57 3.20 -12.03
C ALA A 76 -12.51 2.42 -12.83
N SER A 77 -11.34 3.00 -13.09
CA SER A 77 -10.21 2.33 -13.79
C SER A 77 -9.64 1.15 -13.00
N GLU A 78 -9.78 1.14 -11.68
CA GLU A 78 -9.35 0.03 -10.81
C GLU A 78 -10.21 -1.23 -11.01
N THR A 79 -11.43 -1.07 -11.52
CA THR A 79 -12.35 -2.17 -11.82
C THR A 79 -12.11 -2.83 -13.19
N LEU A 80 -11.12 -2.33 -13.95
CA LEU A 80 -10.83 -2.77 -15.32
C LEU A 80 -10.66 -4.30 -15.42
N ILE A 81 -9.87 -4.89 -14.53
CA ILE A 81 -9.61 -6.34 -14.54
C ILE A 81 -10.91 -7.12 -14.32
N VAL A 82 -11.74 -6.70 -13.37
CA VAL A 82 -13.04 -7.34 -13.08
C VAL A 82 -13.96 -7.26 -14.29
N LYS A 83 -14.00 -6.12 -14.99
CA LYS A 83 -14.80 -5.96 -16.21
C LYS A 83 -14.29 -6.82 -17.37
N ILE A 84 -12.97 -6.91 -17.56
CA ILE A 84 -12.37 -7.79 -18.59
C ILE A 84 -12.70 -9.26 -18.31
N VAL A 85 -12.57 -9.69 -17.04
CA VAL A 85 -12.90 -11.05 -16.60
C VAL A 85 -14.39 -11.36 -16.80
N ALA A 86 -15.28 -10.42 -16.48
CA ALA A 86 -16.72 -10.58 -16.70
C ALA A 86 -17.07 -10.73 -18.20
N LEU A 87 -16.44 -9.94 -19.08
CA LEU A 87 -16.61 -10.09 -20.52
C LEU A 87 -16.06 -11.42 -21.06
N LEU A 88 -14.95 -11.90 -20.49
CA LEU A 88 -14.35 -13.17 -20.87
C LEU A 88 -15.26 -14.34 -20.46
N ALA A 89 -15.92 -14.25 -19.30
CA ALA A 89 -16.88 -15.26 -18.85
C ALA A 89 -18.09 -15.42 -19.79
N GLY A 90 -18.51 -14.35 -20.48
CA GLY A 90 -19.62 -14.38 -21.43
C GLY A 90 -19.34 -15.10 -22.76
N LYS A 91 -18.08 -15.48 -23.04
CA LYS A 91 -17.68 -16.07 -24.33
C LYS A 91 -17.75 -17.60 -24.40
N GLY A 92 -18.12 -18.27 -23.31
CA GLY A 92 -18.31 -19.73 -23.26
C GLY A 92 -17.91 -20.34 -21.92
N TRP A 93 -18.30 -21.60 -21.69
CA TRP A 93 -18.11 -22.29 -20.41
C TRP A 93 -16.64 -22.46 -20.00
N ILE A 94 -15.74 -22.75 -20.95
CA ILE A 94 -14.29 -22.84 -20.70
C ILE A 94 -13.74 -21.47 -20.26
N ALA A 95 -14.15 -20.41 -20.95
CA ALA A 95 -13.74 -19.05 -20.63
C ALA A 95 -14.28 -18.61 -19.26
N ALA A 96 -15.51 -18.99 -18.90
CA ALA A 96 -16.07 -18.75 -17.57
C ALA A 96 -15.26 -19.42 -16.45
N ILE A 97 -14.78 -20.66 -16.66
CA ILE A 97 -13.92 -21.34 -15.68
C ILE A 97 -12.59 -20.59 -15.51
N VAL A 98 -11.96 -20.20 -16.61
CA VAL A 98 -10.69 -19.42 -16.56
C VAL A 98 -10.90 -18.07 -15.87
N ALA A 99 -12.00 -17.37 -16.19
CA ALA A 99 -12.39 -16.13 -15.53
C ALA A 99 -12.56 -16.31 -14.02
N GLY A 100 -13.23 -17.39 -13.61
CA GLY A 100 -13.39 -17.75 -12.20
C GLY A 100 -12.04 -17.98 -11.49
N VAL A 101 -11.14 -18.75 -12.10
CA VAL A 101 -9.79 -19.00 -11.54
C VAL A 101 -8.99 -17.70 -11.38
N ILE A 102 -9.05 -16.80 -12.38
CA ILE A 102 -8.37 -15.49 -12.30
C ILE A 102 -8.94 -14.66 -11.13
N LEU A 103 -10.26 -14.57 -11.02
CA LEU A 103 -10.90 -13.80 -9.96
C LEU A 103 -10.60 -14.38 -8.57
N SER A 104 -10.66 -15.70 -8.43
CA SER A 104 -10.27 -16.39 -7.19
C SER A 104 -8.80 -16.15 -6.83
N GLY A 105 -7.89 -16.14 -7.83
CA GLY A 105 -6.48 -15.85 -7.61
C GLY A 105 -6.23 -14.42 -7.09
N ILE A 106 -6.93 -13.42 -7.66
CA ILE A 106 -6.86 -12.03 -7.20
C ILE A 106 -7.37 -11.91 -5.77
N LEU A 107 -8.53 -12.51 -5.47
CA LEU A 107 -9.09 -12.50 -4.12
C LEU A 107 -8.16 -13.19 -3.11
N ALA A 108 -7.57 -14.33 -3.48
CA ALA A 108 -6.62 -15.04 -2.63
C ALA A 108 -5.36 -14.22 -2.34
N ALA A 109 -4.80 -13.54 -3.37
CA ALA A 109 -3.64 -12.67 -3.19
C ALA A 109 -3.94 -11.46 -2.29
N THR A 110 -5.11 -10.84 -2.46
CA THR A 110 -5.56 -9.72 -1.61
C THR A 110 -5.77 -10.17 -0.17
N MET A 111 -6.40 -11.33 0.04
CA MET A 111 -6.64 -11.88 1.39
C MET A 111 -5.33 -12.20 2.11
N SER A 112 -4.37 -12.85 1.44
CA SER A 112 -3.06 -13.14 2.02
C SER A 112 -2.29 -11.87 2.46
N THR A 113 -2.43 -10.79 1.70
CA THR A 113 -1.82 -9.50 2.03
C THR A 113 -2.55 -8.83 3.20
N ALA A 114 -3.89 -8.82 3.17
CA ALA A 114 -4.72 -8.26 4.23
C ALA A 114 -4.47 -8.96 5.57
N ASP A 115 -4.41 -10.29 5.59
CA ASP A 115 -4.14 -11.07 6.81
C ASP A 115 -2.79 -10.71 7.43
N SER A 116 -1.75 -10.57 6.59
CA SER A 116 -0.41 -10.19 7.06
C SER A 116 -0.38 -8.79 7.66
N GLN A 117 -1.08 -7.82 7.05
CA GLN A 117 -1.12 -6.44 7.53
C GLN A 117 -1.98 -6.28 8.78
N LEU A 118 -3.14 -6.95 8.84
CA LEU A 118 -4.00 -6.98 10.02
C LEU A 118 -3.28 -7.61 11.22
N LEU A 119 -2.56 -8.70 11.00
CA LEU A 119 -1.77 -9.34 12.05
C LEU A 119 -0.64 -8.41 12.54
N ALA A 120 0.11 -7.79 11.63
CA ALA A 120 1.16 -6.84 11.99
C ALA A 120 0.62 -5.63 12.78
N ALA A 121 -0.53 -5.07 12.36
CA ALA A 121 -1.18 -3.98 13.06
C ALA A 121 -1.67 -4.40 14.45
N SER A 122 -2.29 -5.56 14.57
CA SER A 122 -2.78 -6.09 15.85
C SER A 122 -1.65 -6.39 16.84
N SER A 123 -0.52 -6.91 16.36
CA SER A 123 0.69 -7.11 17.18
C SER A 123 1.27 -5.77 17.63
N SER A 124 1.31 -4.78 16.74
CA SER A 124 1.81 -3.44 17.08
C SER A 124 0.96 -2.76 18.16
N VAL A 125 -0.37 -2.93 18.12
CA VAL A 125 -1.25 -2.39 19.17
C VAL A 125 -1.09 -3.15 20.48
N SER A 126 -1.14 -4.49 20.44
CA SER A 126 -1.11 -5.32 21.66
C SER A 126 0.24 -5.35 22.37
N GLN A 127 1.36 -5.26 21.65
CA GLN A 127 2.72 -5.29 22.21
C GLN A 127 3.29 -3.88 22.33
N ASN A 128 3.44 -3.14 21.23
CA ASN A 128 4.16 -1.86 21.25
C ASN A 128 3.33 -0.76 21.94
N LEU A 129 2.02 -0.66 21.66
CA LEU A 129 1.22 0.40 22.25
C LEU A 129 0.80 0.07 23.70
N LEU A 130 0.27 -1.13 23.93
CA LEU A 130 -0.32 -1.47 25.23
C LEU A 130 0.68 -1.94 26.27
N GLN A 131 1.67 -2.76 25.89
CA GLN A 131 2.67 -3.26 26.84
C GLN A 131 3.87 -2.31 26.96
N GLU A 132 4.46 -1.88 25.84
CA GLU A 132 5.66 -1.03 25.89
C GLU A 132 5.32 0.44 26.17
N SER A 133 4.36 1.04 25.46
CA SER A 133 4.06 2.48 25.64
C SER A 133 3.17 2.77 26.85
N LEU A 134 2.15 1.95 27.14
CA LEU A 134 1.22 2.16 28.25
C LEU A 134 1.59 1.36 29.52
N GLY A 135 2.58 0.47 29.45
CA GLY A 135 3.07 -0.29 30.61
C GLY A 135 2.06 -1.28 31.19
N ILE A 136 0.99 -1.63 30.46
CA ILE A 136 -0.05 -2.53 30.96
C ILE A 136 0.50 -3.97 30.92
N LYS A 137 0.73 -4.57 32.09
CA LYS A 137 1.09 -5.99 32.21
C LYS A 137 -0.09 -6.87 31.82
N LEU A 138 -0.23 -7.15 30.53
CA LEU A 138 -1.24 -8.06 30.00
C LEU A 138 -0.76 -9.50 30.12
N SER A 139 -1.58 -10.36 30.74
CA SER A 139 -1.40 -11.82 30.63
C SER A 139 -1.54 -12.24 29.15
N GLU A 140 -0.78 -13.24 28.69
CA GLU A 140 -0.81 -13.73 27.30
C GLU A 140 -2.23 -13.95 26.77
N LYS A 141 -3.11 -14.56 27.58
CA LYS A 141 -4.53 -14.78 27.20
C LYS A 141 -5.28 -13.48 26.93
N LYS A 142 -5.03 -12.43 27.72
CA LYS A 142 -5.65 -11.11 27.53
C LYS A 142 -5.05 -10.39 26.32
N SER A 143 -3.75 -10.55 26.08
CA SER A 143 -3.07 -9.99 24.91
C SER A 143 -3.62 -10.56 23.60
N PHE A 144 -3.82 -11.88 23.52
CA PHE A 144 -4.46 -12.53 22.37
C PHE A 144 -5.90 -12.06 22.12
N TRP A 145 -6.71 -11.92 23.18
CA TRP A 145 -8.07 -11.40 23.05
C TRP A 145 -8.10 -9.96 22.56
N LEU A 146 -7.20 -9.13 23.05
CA LEU A 146 -7.10 -7.73 22.68
C LEU A 146 -6.61 -7.57 21.24
N ALA A 147 -5.62 -8.36 20.81
CA ALA A 147 -5.19 -8.40 19.42
C ALA A 147 -6.35 -8.77 18.47
N ARG A 148 -7.18 -9.77 18.83
CA ARG A 148 -8.39 -10.12 18.06
C ARG A 148 -9.39 -8.98 17.98
N LEU A 149 -9.65 -8.29 19.10
CA LEU A 149 -10.53 -7.11 19.11
C LEU A 149 -9.98 -5.97 18.24
N THR A 150 -8.66 -5.75 18.24
CA THR A 150 -8.02 -4.78 17.37
C THR A 150 -8.21 -5.15 15.89
N VAL A 151 -8.02 -6.43 15.51
CA VAL A 151 -8.28 -6.89 14.13
C VAL A 151 -9.72 -6.59 13.72
N VAL A 152 -10.70 -6.92 14.57
CA VAL A 152 -12.11 -6.64 14.30
C VAL A 152 -12.35 -5.13 14.16
N GLY A 153 -11.77 -4.31 15.04
CA GLY A 153 -11.88 -2.85 14.96
C GLY A 153 -11.32 -2.29 13.65
N ILE A 154 -10.12 -2.72 13.24
CA ILE A 154 -9.51 -2.30 11.97
C ILE A 154 -10.36 -2.76 10.78
N ALA A 155 -10.90 -4.00 10.83
CA ALA A 155 -11.76 -4.51 9.77
C ALA A 155 -13.04 -3.69 9.61
N VAL A 156 -13.69 -3.29 10.72
CA VAL A 156 -14.88 -2.43 10.68
C VAL A 156 -14.56 -1.08 10.05
N VAL A 157 -13.46 -0.43 10.44
CA VAL A 157 -13.02 0.83 9.82
C VAL A 157 -12.74 0.64 8.32
N GLY A 158 -12.08 -0.45 7.94
CA GLY A 158 -11.83 -0.79 6.53
C GLY A 158 -13.12 -0.94 5.72
N VAL A 159 -14.14 -1.59 6.27
CA VAL A 159 -15.46 -1.73 5.63
C VAL A 159 -16.15 -0.37 5.47
N ILE A 160 -16.09 0.49 6.49
CA ILE A 160 -16.66 1.84 6.43
C ILE A 160 -15.99 2.64 5.30
N LEU A 161 -14.66 2.60 5.20
CA LEU A 161 -13.92 3.27 4.12
C LEU A 161 -14.23 2.67 2.74
N ALA A 162 -14.44 1.35 2.65
CA ALA A 162 -14.78 0.68 1.40
C ALA A 162 -16.20 0.99 0.88
N PHE A 163 -17.09 1.52 1.73
CA PHE A 163 -18.43 1.92 1.31
C PHE A 163 -18.48 3.22 0.51
N ASP A 164 -17.39 4.02 0.48
CA ASP A 164 -17.31 5.21 -0.36
C ASP A 164 -16.81 4.83 -1.78
N PRO A 165 -17.69 4.76 -2.79
CA PRO A 165 -17.32 4.32 -4.13
C PRO A 165 -16.58 5.42 -4.92
N ASN A 166 -16.53 6.66 -4.40
CA ASN A 166 -15.85 7.77 -5.06
C ASN A 166 -14.36 7.82 -4.70
N SER A 167 -13.94 7.11 -3.66
CA SER A 167 -12.54 7.05 -3.25
C SER A 167 -11.79 5.98 -4.04
N SER A 168 -10.68 6.37 -4.68
CA SER A 168 -9.78 5.45 -5.37
C SER A 168 -8.92 4.72 -4.34
N VAL A 169 -8.85 3.38 -4.42
CA VAL A 169 -7.97 2.58 -3.55
C VAL A 169 -6.52 3.02 -3.75
N PHE A 170 -6.15 3.30 -5.00
CA PHE A 170 -4.83 3.83 -5.32
C PHE A 170 -4.56 5.16 -4.62
N GLU A 171 -5.51 6.10 -4.57
CA GLU A 171 -5.32 7.40 -3.90
C GLU A 171 -5.13 7.23 -2.38
N ILE A 172 -5.93 6.40 -1.72
CA ILE A 172 -5.79 6.10 -0.28
C ILE A 172 -4.41 5.48 0.01
N VAL A 173 -4.00 4.49 -0.79
CA VAL A 173 -2.70 3.83 -0.63
C VAL A 173 -1.55 4.80 -0.92
N SER A 174 -1.69 5.64 -1.95
CA SER A 174 -0.70 6.66 -2.31
C SER A 174 -0.49 7.65 -1.17
N PHE A 175 -1.58 8.12 -0.55
CA PHE A 175 -1.54 9.03 0.58
C PHE A 175 -0.87 8.39 1.80
N ALA A 176 -1.29 7.18 2.18
CA ALA A 176 -0.67 6.46 3.28
C ALA A 176 0.84 6.25 3.04
N TRP A 177 1.20 5.95 1.79
CA TRP A 177 2.58 5.69 1.44
C TRP A 177 3.46 6.94 1.38
N ALA A 178 2.93 8.05 0.86
CA ALA A 178 3.58 9.35 0.94
C ALA A 178 3.78 9.78 2.41
N GLY A 179 2.78 9.58 3.27
CA GLY A 179 2.87 9.87 4.70
C GLY A 179 3.95 9.08 5.42
N PHE A 180 4.00 7.75 5.24
CA PHE A 180 5.06 6.92 5.81
C PHE A 180 6.44 7.26 5.23
N GLY A 181 6.52 7.47 3.92
CA GLY A 181 7.75 7.88 3.24
C GLY A 181 8.30 9.20 3.77
N ALA A 182 7.46 10.21 3.95
CA ALA A 182 7.84 11.52 4.46
C ALA A 182 8.21 11.49 5.95
N THR A 183 7.51 10.69 6.75
CA THR A 183 7.72 10.60 8.20
C THR A 183 8.96 9.80 8.57
N PHE A 184 9.13 8.61 7.98
CA PHE A 184 10.18 7.67 8.37
C PHE A 184 11.36 7.65 7.39
N GLY A 185 11.14 7.92 6.10
CA GLY A 185 12.17 7.83 5.07
C GLY A 185 13.40 8.69 5.37
N PRO A 186 13.26 10.00 5.63
CA PRO A 186 14.39 10.86 6.01
C PRO A 186 15.10 10.38 7.27
N VAL A 187 14.36 9.91 8.27
CA VAL A 187 14.94 9.45 9.55
C VAL A 187 15.77 8.19 9.35
N VAL A 188 15.27 7.23 8.57
CA VAL A 188 15.98 5.98 8.27
C VAL A 188 17.24 6.25 7.46
N LEU A 189 17.16 7.10 6.43
CA LEU A 189 18.33 7.49 5.63
C LEU A 189 19.39 8.21 6.47
N CYS A 190 18.99 9.17 7.30
CA CYS A 190 19.89 9.86 8.21
C CYS A 190 20.47 8.90 9.26
N ALA A 191 19.69 7.96 9.80
CA ALA A 191 20.20 6.98 10.76
C ALA A 191 21.25 6.03 10.15
N LEU A 192 21.10 5.65 8.88
CA LEU A 192 22.03 4.73 8.20
C LEU A 192 23.31 5.41 7.71
N PHE A 193 23.20 6.62 7.14
CA PHE A 193 24.33 7.28 6.47
C PHE A 193 24.97 8.40 7.30
N TRP A 194 24.29 8.92 8.32
CA TRP A 194 24.75 10.08 9.07
C TRP A 194 25.13 9.72 10.52
N LYS A 195 26.44 9.69 10.80
CA LYS A 195 26.99 9.33 12.12
C LYS A 195 26.57 10.24 13.28
N ARG A 196 26.09 11.46 13.01
CA ARG A 196 25.58 12.41 14.02
C ARG A 196 24.05 12.39 14.18
N SER A 197 23.37 11.37 13.67
CA SER A 197 21.92 11.22 13.88
C SER A 197 21.63 11.11 15.37
N ASN A 198 20.65 11.87 15.86
CA ASN A 198 20.30 11.93 17.27
C ASN A 198 18.78 11.80 17.45
N LEU A 199 18.35 11.36 18.63
CA LEU A 199 16.94 11.08 18.94
C LEU A 199 16.04 12.30 18.72
N TRP A 200 16.48 13.49 19.12
CA TRP A 200 15.70 14.72 18.99
C TRP A 200 15.52 15.15 17.53
N GLY A 201 16.56 15.00 16.70
CA GLY A 201 16.52 15.25 15.27
C GLY A 201 15.66 14.23 14.53
N ALA A 202 15.66 12.97 14.97
CA ALA A 202 14.77 11.95 14.44
C ALA A 202 13.30 12.28 14.77
N LEU A 203 12.99 12.61 16.04
CA LEU A 203 11.64 12.99 16.46
C LEU A 203 11.13 14.25 15.75
N SER A 204 11.96 15.29 15.65
CA SER A 204 11.58 16.51 14.91
C SER A 204 11.39 16.22 13.43
N GLY A 205 12.22 15.36 12.84
CA GLY A 205 12.08 14.94 11.44
C GLY A 205 10.79 14.18 11.18
N MET A 206 10.41 13.25 12.06
CA MET A 206 9.12 12.55 11.98
C MET A 206 7.95 13.53 12.09
N GLY A 207 7.99 14.44 13.06
CA GLY A 207 6.95 15.43 13.25
C GLY A 207 6.77 16.34 12.04
N VAL A 208 7.87 16.90 11.52
CA VAL A 208 7.84 17.77 10.34
C VAL A 208 7.37 17.00 9.10
N GLY A 209 7.82 15.77 8.89
CA GLY A 209 7.40 14.94 7.76
C GLY A 209 5.90 14.62 7.78
N ALA A 210 5.37 14.26 8.95
CA ALA A 210 3.94 13.98 9.13
C ALA A 210 3.08 15.25 8.89
N VAL A 211 3.48 16.38 9.48
CA VAL A 211 2.77 17.66 9.32
C VAL A 211 2.85 18.15 7.88
N ALA A 212 4.01 18.04 7.22
CA ALA A 212 4.17 18.46 5.84
C ALA A 212 3.28 17.64 4.89
N ASN A 213 3.19 16.32 5.08
CA ASN A 213 2.31 15.47 4.27
C ASN A 213 0.82 15.85 4.46
N PHE A 214 0.39 16.04 5.71
CA PHE A 214 -1.00 16.42 6.00
C PHE A 214 -1.31 17.83 5.47
N TYR A 215 -0.38 18.77 5.63
CA TYR A 215 -0.53 20.14 5.11
C TYR A 215 -0.63 20.16 3.58
N LEU A 216 0.21 19.39 2.89
CA LEU A 216 0.18 19.27 1.42
C LEU A 216 -1.13 18.65 0.94
N GLU A 217 -1.68 17.67 1.65
CA GLU A 217 -2.97 17.06 1.30
C GLU A 217 -4.12 18.06 1.49
N VAL A 218 -4.18 18.74 2.64
CA VAL A 218 -5.23 19.74 2.93
C VAL A 218 -5.13 20.95 1.99
N CYS A 219 -3.92 21.43 1.72
CA CYS A 219 -3.71 22.53 0.79
C CYS A 219 -3.99 22.10 -0.66
N GLY A 220 -3.59 20.89 -1.05
CA GLY A 220 -3.85 20.32 -2.39
C GLY A 220 -5.33 20.07 -2.66
N THR A 221 -6.08 19.58 -1.67
CA THR A 221 -7.54 19.46 -1.73
C THR A 221 -8.23 20.82 -1.79
N THR A 222 -7.72 21.82 -1.05
CA THR A 222 -8.21 23.22 -1.12
C THR A 222 -7.95 23.85 -2.50
N LEU A 223 -6.79 23.57 -3.11
CA LEU A 223 -6.47 24.04 -4.46
C LEU A 223 -7.35 23.38 -5.53
N ARG A 224 -7.61 22.07 -5.40
CA ARG A 224 -8.55 21.31 -6.27
C ARG A 224 -9.98 21.83 -6.14
N TRP A 225 -10.42 22.20 -4.93
CA TRP A 225 -11.73 22.81 -4.70
C TRP A 225 -11.87 24.21 -5.32
N ASN A 226 -10.84 25.04 -5.24
CA ASN A 226 -10.87 26.39 -5.83
C ASN A 226 -10.81 26.38 -7.37
N LEU A 227 -10.15 25.39 -7.97
CA LEU A 227 -10.09 25.22 -9.43
C LEU A 227 -11.29 24.45 -10.01
N GLY A 228 -12.08 23.75 -9.20
CA GLY A 228 -13.33 23.09 -9.63
C GLY A 228 -14.54 24.04 -9.71
N HIS A 229 -14.38 25.29 -9.28
CA HIS A 229 -15.37 26.36 -9.34
C HIS A 229 -15.02 27.47 -10.35
N LEU A 230 -13.99 27.28 -11.18
CA LEU A 230 -13.62 28.12 -12.33
C LEU A 230 -13.80 27.33 -13.62
#